data_AF-A0A2G4GFQ8-F1
#
_entry.id   AF-A0A2G4GFQ8-F1
#
_cell.length_a   1.000
_cell.length_b   1.000
_cell.length_c   1.000
_cell.angle_alpha   90.00
_cell.angle_beta   90.00
_cell.angle_gamma   90.00
#
_symmetry.space_group_name_H-M   'P 1'
#
loop_
_entity.id
_entity.type
_entity.pdbx_description
1 polymer ?
#
loop_
_entity_poly.entity_id
_entity_poly.type
_entity_poly.pdbx_seq_one_letter_code
_entity_poly.pdbx_strand_id
1 'polypeptide(L)' 'MKQTWLAARPAYAFLGAVDKLGVYRADRPHGFGETDWDGLLAFTDKHLLGKRVSRAFDLFPATDEVASARP' A
#
# COMPACT_ATOMS: atom_id res chain seq x y z
N MET A 1 -4.97 3.71 8.22
CA MET A 1 -4.63 3.57 6.79
C MET A 1 -5.84 3.27 5.91
N LYS A 2 -6.61 2.19 6.15
CA LYS A 2 -7.77 1.80 5.31
C LYS A 2 -8.81 2.91 5.10
N GLN A 3 -9.24 3.58 6.17
CA GLN A 3 -10.25 4.65 6.08
C GLN A 3 -9.79 5.82 5.19
N THR A 4 -8.56 6.28 5.36
CA THR A 4 -7.99 7.37 4.55
C THR A 4 -7.83 6.96 3.10
N TRP A 5 -7.42 5.73 2.82
CA TRP A 5 -7.35 5.21 1.45
C TRP A 5 -8.74 5.19 0.80
N LEU A 6 -9.77 4.68 1.49
CA LEU A 6 -11.16 4.70 1.01
C LEU A 6 -11.65 6.12 0.72
N ALA A 7 -11.34 7.08 1.59
CA ALA A 7 -11.72 8.48 1.40
C ALA A 7 -11.01 9.13 0.19
N ALA A 8 -9.82 8.68 -0.19
CA ALA A 8 -9.09 9.17 -1.36
C ALA A 8 -9.59 8.57 -2.69
N ARG A 9 -10.20 7.37 -2.67
CA ARG A 9 -10.63 6.66 -3.89
C ARG A 9 -11.51 7.49 -4.84
N PRO A 10 -12.51 8.27 -4.38
CA PRO A 10 -13.33 9.08 -5.28
C PRO A 10 -12.54 10.11 -6.08
N ALA A 11 -11.52 10.72 -5.48
CA ALA A 11 -10.67 11.68 -6.19
C ALA A 11 -9.85 11.02 -7.31
N TYR A 12 -9.30 9.83 -7.05
CA TYR A 12 -8.59 9.06 -8.08
C TYR A 12 -9.54 8.48 -9.14
N ALA A 13 -10.78 8.15 -8.77
CA ALA A 13 -11.81 7.73 -9.70
C ALA A 13 -12.20 8.85 -10.67
N PHE A 14 -12.36 10.08 -10.17
CA PHE A 14 -12.60 11.27 -10.99
C PHE A 14 -11.49 11.49 -12.03
N LEU A 15 -10.24 11.17 -11.68
CA LEU A 15 -9.08 11.28 -12.57
C LEU A 15 -8.86 10.06 -13.48
N GLY A 16 -9.72 9.03 -13.42
CA GLY A 16 -9.53 7.78 -14.16
C GLY A 16 -8.27 7.01 -13.76
N ALA A 17 -7.81 7.17 -12.51
CA ALA A 17 -6.51 6.72 -12.02
C ALA A 17 -6.61 5.88 -10.74
N VAL A 18 -7.73 5.17 -10.51
CA VAL A 18 -7.94 4.36 -9.30
C VAL A 18 -6.82 3.34 -9.07
N ASP A 19 -6.26 2.80 -10.14
CA ASP A 19 -5.13 1.87 -10.10
C ASP A 19 -3.85 2.51 -9.57
N LYS A 20 -3.69 3.83 -9.68
CA LYS A 20 -2.54 4.61 -9.20
C LYS A 20 -2.67 5.05 -7.73
N LEU A 21 -3.60 4.47 -6.98
CA LEU A 21 -3.74 4.68 -5.54
C LEU A 21 -3.37 3.41 -4.77
N GLY A 22 -2.23 3.45 -4.07
CA GLY A 22 -1.70 2.31 -3.31
C GLY A 22 -1.41 2.63 -1.84
N VAL A 23 -1.44 1.60 -1.00
CA VAL A 23 -0.94 1.56 0.37
C VAL A 23 0.04 0.39 0.48
N TYR A 24 1.18 0.66 1.08
CA TYR A 24 2.16 -0.35 1.45
C TYR A 24 2.40 -0.29 2.96
N ARG A 25 2.48 -1.46 3.60
CA ARG A 25 2.87 -1.63 5.00
C ARG A 25 3.98 -2.67 5.04
N ALA A 26 5.13 -2.30 5.56
CA ALA A 26 6.15 -3.26 5.97
C ALA A 26 5.80 -3.85 7.35
N ASP A 27 6.03 -5.15 7.53
CA ASP A 27 5.80 -5.81 8.81
C ASP A 27 7.00 -5.65 9.74
N ARG A 28 7.21 -4.42 10.22
CA ARG A 28 8.34 -4.03 11.08
C ARG A 28 7.98 -2.83 11.97
N PRO A 29 8.76 -2.53 13.02
CA PRO A 29 8.58 -1.33 13.83
C PRO A 29 8.67 -0.05 13.01
N HIS A 30 8.20 1.06 13.60
CA HIS A 30 8.24 2.36 12.95
C HIS A 30 9.63 2.71 12.40
N GLY A 31 9.69 3.09 11.13
CA GLY A 31 10.90 3.50 10.43
C GLY A 31 10.74 3.39 8.92
N PHE A 32 11.77 3.83 8.20
CA PHE A 32 11.89 3.70 6.74
C PHE A 32 13.19 2.95 6.39
N GLY A 33 13.16 2.03 5.43
CA GLY A 33 14.24 1.07 5.23
C GLY A 33 14.07 0.25 3.94
N GLU A 34 14.88 -0.79 3.78
CA GLU A 34 14.99 -1.56 2.52
C GLU A 34 13.65 -2.09 2.00
N THR A 35 12.82 -2.69 2.86
CA THR A 35 11.51 -3.21 2.46
C THR A 35 10.54 -2.10 2.01
N ASP A 36 10.69 -0.89 2.53
CA ASP A 36 9.91 0.28 2.10
C ASP A 36 10.40 0.80 0.74
N TRP A 37 11.72 0.77 0.51
CA TRP A 37 12.29 1.02 -0.81
C TRP A 37 11.78 0.01 -1.83
N ASP A 38 11.77 -1.29 -1.51
CA ASP A 38 11.23 -2.32 -2.39
C ASP A 38 9.75 -2.08 -2.72
N GLY A 39 8.95 -1.73 -1.72
CA GLY A 39 7.54 -1.39 -1.91
C GLY A 39 7.36 -0.18 -2.83
N LEU A 40 8.11 0.89 -2.58
CA LEU A 40 8.08 2.11 -3.38
C LEU A 40 8.50 1.83 -4.83
N LEU A 41 9.64 1.18 -5.04
CA LEU A 41 10.17 0.88 -6.37
C LEU A 41 9.26 -0.07 -7.15
N ALA A 42 8.66 -1.07 -6.48
CA ALA A 42 7.68 -1.95 -7.11
C ALA A 42 6.42 -1.19 -7.57
N PHE A 43 5.97 -0.19 -6.81
CA PHE A 43 4.85 0.66 -7.22
C PHE A 43 5.21 1.51 -8.45
N THR A 44 6.40 2.10 -8.43
CA THR A 44 6.95 2.88 -9.54
C THR A 44 7.13 2.04 -10.80
N ASP A 45 7.69 0.83 -10.68
CA ASP A 45 7.86 -0.12 -11.77
C ASP A 45 6.52 -0.44 -12.44
N LYS A 46 5.46 -0.65 -11.64
CA LYS A 46 4.11 -0.92 -12.14
C LYS A 46 3.50 0.28 -12.86
N HIS A 47 3.52 1.47 -12.26
CA HIS A 47 2.72 2.60 -12.73
C HIS A 47 3.47 3.63 -13.59
N LEU A 48 4.80 3.74 -13.45
CA LEU A 48 5.61 4.60 -14.30
C LEU A 48 6.26 3.83 -15.46
N LEU A 49 6.71 2.60 -15.21
CA LEU A 49 7.43 1.81 -16.22
C LEU A 49 6.60 0.70 -16.88
N GLY A 50 5.35 0.48 -16.42
CA GLY A 50 4.45 -0.52 -17.01
C GLY A 50 4.92 -1.97 -16.83
N LYS A 51 5.80 -2.24 -15.87
CA LYS A 51 6.32 -3.59 -15.60
C LYS A 51 5.27 -4.43 -14.87
N ARG A 52 5.32 -5.75 -15.08
CA ARG A 52 4.51 -6.69 -14.28
C ARG A 52 5.13 -6.83 -12.89
N VAL A 53 4.29 -6.65 -11.88
CA VAL A 53 4.65 -6.76 -10.46
C VAL A 53 3.59 -7.58 -9.75
N SER A 54 3.99 -8.60 -8.98
CA SER A 54 3.07 -9.49 -8.25
C SER A 54 2.58 -8.91 -6.91
N ARG A 55 3.22 -7.85 -6.42
CA ARG A 55 2.87 -7.18 -5.16
C ARG A 55 1.54 -6.43 -5.24
N ALA A 56 0.70 -6.63 -4.24
CA ALA A 56 -0.53 -5.87 -4.04
C ALA A 56 -0.29 -4.61 -3.19
N PHE A 57 -1.06 -3.56 -3.46
CA PHE A 57 -0.93 -2.24 -2.82
C PHE A 57 -2.26 -1.79 -2.17
N ASP A 58 -3.08 -2.74 -1.77
CA ASP A 58 -4.39 -2.54 -1.16
C ASP A 58 -4.66 -3.58 -0.06
N LEU A 59 -3.59 -4.20 0.44
CA LEU A 59 -3.65 -5.16 1.53
C LEU A 59 -3.72 -4.40 2.86
N PHE A 60 -4.87 -4.54 3.51
CA PHE A 60 -5.08 -4.08 4.87
C PHE A 60 -5.20 -5.31 5.77
N PRO A 61 -4.66 -5.26 7.01
CA PRO A 61 -4.93 -6.32 7.97
C PRO A 61 -6.45 -6.47 8.15
N ALA A 62 -6.91 -7.71 8.31
CA ALA A 62 -8.27 -7.96 8.77
C ALA A 62 -8.45 -7.21 10.10
N THR A 63 -9.55 -6.47 10.23
CA THR A 63 -9.86 -5.74 11.45
C THR A 63 -9.83 -6.69 12.66
N ASP A 64 -9.09 -6.29 13.69
CA ASP A 64 -9.07 -6.81 15.08
C ASP A 64 -8.16 -7.98 15.51
N GLU A 65 -6.94 -8.13 15.00
CA GLU A 65 -5.94 -8.95 15.75
C GLU A 65 -4.46 -8.62 15.48
N VAL A 66 -3.98 -7.41 15.83
CA VAL A 66 -2.52 -7.21 16.08
C VAL A 66 -2.27 -6.13 17.14
N ALA A 67 -3.00 -6.16 18.25
CA ALA A 67 -2.63 -5.41 19.45
C ALA A 67 -2.50 -6.30 20.71
N SER A 68 -2.75 -7.62 20.63
CA SER A 68 -2.74 -8.52 21.80
C SER A 68 -2.01 -9.85 21.57
N ALA A 69 -1.07 -9.93 20.63
CA ALA A 69 -0.19 -11.09 20.51
C ALA A 69 1.27 -10.65 20.67
N ARG A 70 1.69 -10.46 21.92
CA ARG A 70 3.10 -10.52 22.29
C ARG A 70 3.21 -11.07 23.73
N PRO A 71 3.84 -12.23 23.95
CA PRO A 71 4.40 -12.55 25.27
C PRO A 71 5.55 -11.61 25.61
#